data_AF-A0A7R9T454-F1
#
_entry.id   AF-A0A7R9T454-F1
#
_cell.length_a   1.000
_cell.length_b   1.000
_cell.length_c   1.000
_cell.angle_alpha   90.00
_cell.angle_beta   90.00
_cell.angle_gamma   90.00
#
_symmetry.space_group_name_H-M   'P 1'
#
loop_
_entity.id
_entity.type
_entity.pdbx_description
1 polymer ?
#
loop_
_entity_poly.entity_id
_entity_poly.type
_entity_poly.pdbx_seq_one_letter_code
_entity_poly.pdbx_strand_id
1 'polypeptide(L)'
;DEEDEDEEYHESLARESFEDWSRVIRQPMKRKGHVVFELCAPSGELERVTVARSHGDLIGRDGYKYARKLRWGDLWPFTHKTVVKPGDQRAFELEASRFESDFLRSLRRDRAARLVASPAPLDPIARDEIEIELDDDDLDDELVDLWNSRAGAR
;
A
#
# COMPACT_ATOMS: atom_id res chain seq x y z
N ASP A 1 -1.75 -38.43 24.60
CA ASP A 1 -2.97 -38.76 23.85
C ASP A 1 -3.05 -37.82 22.65
N GLU A 2 -3.75 -38.16 21.55
CA GLU A 2 -3.76 -37.31 20.33
C GLU A 2 -4.27 -35.88 20.61
N GLU A 3 -5.15 -35.72 21.60
CA GLU A 3 -5.67 -34.43 22.06
C GLU A 3 -4.59 -33.54 22.70
N ASP A 4 -3.58 -34.12 23.36
CA ASP A 4 -2.49 -33.35 24.01
C ASP A 4 -1.50 -32.78 22.98
N GLU A 5 -1.26 -33.51 21.88
CA GLU A 5 -0.36 -33.08 20.79
C GLU A 5 -0.97 -31.91 20.00
N ASP A 6 -2.28 -31.92 19.77
CA ASP A 6 -3.00 -30.83 19.10
C ASP A 6 -2.99 -29.53 19.95
N GLU A 7 -3.13 -29.66 21.27
CA GLU A 7 -3.09 -28.52 22.20
C GLU A 7 -1.71 -27.83 22.19
N GLU A 8 -0.63 -28.60 22.25
CA GLU A 8 0.75 -28.10 22.19
C GLU A 8 1.04 -27.40 20.85
N TYR A 9 0.55 -27.96 19.74
CA TYR A 9 0.69 -27.34 18.42
C TYR A 9 -0.01 -25.98 18.35
N HIS A 10 -1.24 -25.87 18.85
CA HIS A 10 -1.97 -24.61 18.85
C HIS A 10 -1.33 -23.56 19.77
N GLU A 11 -0.77 -23.97 20.91
CA GLU A 11 -0.07 -23.07 21.82
C GLU A 11 1.22 -22.52 21.19
N SER A 12 2.01 -23.37 20.52
CA SER A 12 3.23 -22.93 19.83
C SER A 12 2.94 -21.92 18.72
N LEU A 13 1.95 -22.20 17.87
CA LEU A 13 1.49 -21.28 16.83
C LEU A 13 1.02 -19.94 17.39
N ALA A 14 0.25 -19.98 18.49
CA ALA A 14 -0.25 -18.76 19.13
C ALA A 14 0.91 -17.90 19.65
N ARG A 15 1.93 -18.53 20.21
CA ARG A 15 3.12 -17.86 20.73
C ARG A 15 3.95 -17.23 19.62
N GLU A 16 4.26 -17.97 18.56
CA GLU A 16 5.01 -17.45 17.41
C GLU A 16 4.26 -16.29 16.74
N SER A 17 2.95 -16.45 16.55
CA SER A 17 2.12 -15.40 15.93
C SER A 17 2.04 -14.12 16.78
N PHE A 18 2.12 -14.24 18.11
CA PHE A 18 2.04 -13.09 19.02
C PHE A 18 3.31 -12.23 19.00
N GLU A 19 4.48 -12.83 18.82
CA GLU A 19 5.75 -12.11 18.85
C GLU A 19 5.97 -11.28 17.57
N ASP A 20 5.51 -11.79 16.42
CA ASP A 20 5.81 -11.17 15.12
C ASP A 20 4.64 -10.40 14.49
N TRP A 21 3.39 -10.79 14.75
CA TRP A 21 2.25 -10.22 14.01
C TRP A 21 1.53 -9.13 14.78
N SER A 22 1.20 -8.07 14.05
CA SER A 22 0.47 -6.94 14.61
C SER A 22 -1.03 -7.26 14.71
N ARG A 23 -1.71 -6.74 15.73
CA ARG A 23 -3.16 -6.96 15.92
C ARG A 23 -3.98 -5.76 15.50
N VAL A 24 -5.07 -5.99 14.76
CA VAL A 24 -6.00 -4.94 14.35
C VAL A 24 -6.83 -4.45 15.53
N ILE A 25 -6.65 -3.18 15.90
CA ILE A 25 -7.31 -2.58 17.08
C ILE A 25 -8.55 -1.76 16.74
N ARG A 26 -8.78 -1.45 15.46
CA ARG A 26 -9.99 -0.75 14.97
C ARG A 26 -10.50 -1.38 13.71
N GLN A 27 -11.80 -1.23 13.47
CA GLN A 27 -12.41 -1.75 12.25
C GLN A 27 -11.78 -1.10 11.01
N PRO A 28 -11.31 -1.90 10.04
CA PRO A 28 -10.69 -1.38 8.82
C PRO A 28 -11.65 -0.52 7.99
N MET A 29 -11.18 0.66 7.60
CA MET A 29 -11.89 1.59 6.72
C MET A 29 -11.59 1.25 5.27
N LYS A 30 -12.60 0.75 4.54
CA LYS A 30 -12.48 0.38 3.13
C LYS A 30 -12.80 1.59 2.26
N ARG A 31 -11.92 1.90 1.31
CA ARG A 31 -12.09 2.93 0.27
C ARG A 31 -11.89 2.32 -1.12
N LYS A 32 -12.13 3.08 -2.19
CA LYS A 32 -11.80 2.65 -3.56
C LYS A 32 -10.27 2.49 -3.66
N GLY A 33 -9.82 1.28 -3.97
CA GLY A 33 -8.41 0.94 -4.18
C GLY A 33 -7.50 0.90 -2.94
N HIS A 34 -7.97 1.21 -1.72
CA HIS A 34 -7.15 1.12 -0.51
C HIS A 34 -7.96 0.83 0.76
N VAL A 35 -7.28 0.30 1.78
CA VAL A 35 -7.82 0.04 3.11
C VAL A 35 -6.93 0.71 4.13
N VAL A 36 -7.55 1.44 5.06
CA VAL A 36 -6.86 2.09 6.17
C VAL A 36 -7.29 1.42 7.47
N PHE A 37 -6.33 0.98 8.27
CA PHE A 37 -6.60 0.35 9.55
C PHE A 37 -5.52 0.70 10.56
N GLU A 38 -5.79 0.37 11.82
CA GLU A 38 -4.86 0.61 12.93
C GLU A 38 -4.48 -0.71 13.57
N LEU A 39 -3.19 -0.82 13.85
CA LEU A 39 -2.52 -1.98 14.38
C LEU A 39 -1.91 -1.65 15.74
N CYS A 40 -1.93 -2.62 16.64
CA CYS A 40 -1.01 -2.71 17.75
C CYS A 40 0.20 -3.52 17.28
N ALA A 41 1.32 -2.86 17.05
CA ALA A 41 2.54 -3.52 16.60
C ALA A 41 3.25 -4.23 17.76
N PRO A 42 4.06 -5.27 17.49
CA PRO A 42 4.89 -5.92 18.52
C PRO A 42 5.86 -4.97 19.24
N SER A 43 6.18 -3.83 18.62
CA SER A 43 6.94 -2.74 19.22
C SER A 43 6.24 -2.09 20.43
N GLY A 44 4.94 -2.35 20.63
CA GLY A 44 4.10 -1.74 21.65
C GLY A 44 3.54 -0.38 21.24
N GLU A 45 3.81 0.07 20.01
CA GLU A 45 3.24 1.31 19.48
C GLU A 45 1.97 1.04 18.66
N LEU A 46 1.09 2.06 18.62
CA LEU A 46 -0.04 2.05 17.72
C LEU A 46 0.40 2.58 16.36
N GLU A 47 0.05 1.85 15.32
CA GLU A 47 0.44 2.15 13.95
C GLU A 47 -0.79 2.24 13.07
N ARG A 48 -0.95 3.34 12.36
CA ARG A 48 -1.95 3.48 11.29
C ARG A 48 -1.32 3.11 9.97
N VAL A 49 -1.91 2.11 9.32
CA VAL A 49 -1.42 1.53 8.08
C VAL A 49 -2.39 1.81 6.95
N THR A 50 -1.86 2.16 5.78
CA THR A 50 -2.64 2.29 4.54
C THR A 50 -2.16 1.28 3.52
N VAL A 51 -3.01 0.30 3.22
CA VAL A 51 -2.75 -0.74 2.23
C VAL A 51 -3.54 -0.42 0.97
N ALA A 52 -2.85 0.14 -0.03
CA ALA A 52 -3.40 0.31 -1.37
C ALA A 52 -3.18 -0.93 -2.25
N ARG A 53 -4.05 -1.12 -3.25
CA ARG A 53 -3.99 -2.22 -4.22
C ARG A 53 -2.67 -2.29 -4.98
N SER A 54 -2.04 -1.16 -5.27
CA SER A 54 -0.75 -1.07 -5.97
C SER A 54 0.45 -1.51 -5.15
N HIS A 55 0.30 -1.73 -3.83
CA HIS A 55 1.39 -2.21 -2.98
C HIS A 55 1.64 -3.73 -3.09
N GLY A 56 1.07 -4.41 -4.10
CA GLY A 56 1.07 -5.87 -4.24
C GLY A 56 2.43 -6.53 -4.00
N ASP A 57 3.50 -6.07 -4.64
CA ASP A 57 4.84 -6.68 -4.45
C ASP A 57 5.48 -6.31 -3.10
N LEU A 58 5.11 -5.15 -2.53
CA LEU A 58 5.72 -4.63 -1.31
C LEU A 58 5.12 -5.25 -0.03
N ILE A 59 3.84 -5.61 -0.08
CA ILE A 59 3.08 -6.17 1.06
C ILE A 59 2.80 -7.66 0.83
N GLY A 60 2.99 -8.16 -0.39
CA GLY A 60 2.67 -9.52 -0.80
C GLY A 60 1.41 -9.57 -1.67
N ARG A 61 1.38 -10.51 -2.63
CA ARG A 61 0.34 -10.65 -3.67
C ARG A 61 -1.09 -10.61 -3.10
N ASP A 62 -1.29 -11.19 -1.92
CA ASP A 62 -2.60 -11.31 -1.27
C ASP A 62 -2.84 -10.29 -0.15
N GLY A 63 -1.87 -9.43 0.18
CA GLY A 63 -1.95 -8.51 1.31
C GLY A 63 -3.13 -7.54 1.22
N TYR A 64 -3.41 -6.97 0.03
CA TYR A 64 -4.56 -6.10 -0.17
C TYR A 64 -5.90 -6.84 -0.01
N LYS A 65 -6.01 -8.05 -0.57
CA LYS A 65 -7.21 -8.89 -0.45
C LYS A 65 -7.46 -9.29 1.01
N TYR A 66 -6.40 -9.61 1.74
CA TYR A 66 -6.43 -9.89 3.18
C TYR A 66 -6.88 -8.66 3.98
N ALA A 67 -6.28 -7.49 3.71
CA ALA A 67 -6.64 -6.22 4.36
C ALA A 67 -8.13 -5.87 4.25
N ARG A 68 -8.75 -6.15 3.10
CA ARG A 68 -10.19 -5.93 2.89
C ARG A 68 -11.09 -6.88 3.69
N LYS A 69 -10.57 -8.04 4.11
CA LYS A 69 -11.30 -9.05 4.88
C LYS A 69 -11.10 -8.91 6.39
N LEU A 70 -10.10 -8.14 6.81
CA LEU A 70 -9.80 -7.88 8.22
C LEU A 70 -11.01 -7.37 9.01
N ARG A 71 -11.06 -7.81 10.26
CA ARG A 71 -11.97 -7.40 11.32
C ARG A 71 -11.17 -6.95 12.54
N TRP A 72 -11.88 -6.38 13.50
CA TRP A 72 -11.29 -6.06 14.79
C TRP A 72 -10.79 -7.33 15.48
N GLY A 73 -9.56 -7.29 15.99
CA GLY A 73 -8.91 -8.41 16.66
C GLY A 73 -8.11 -9.34 15.74
N ASP A 74 -8.24 -9.23 14.43
CA ASP A 74 -7.48 -10.06 13.48
C ASP A 74 -5.98 -9.77 13.55
N LEU A 75 -5.17 -10.76 13.19
CA LEU A 75 -3.72 -10.63 13.07
C LEU A 75 -3.35 -10.14 11.67
N TRP A 76 -2.29 -9.36 11.57
CA TRP A 76 -1.74 -8.86 10.32
C TRP A 76 -0.31 -9.41 10.13
N PRO A 77 -0.12 -10.39 9.23
CA PRO A 77 1.15 -11.10 9.07
C PRO A 77 2.09 -10.46 8.04
N PHE A 78 1.67 -9.39 7.37
CA PHE A 78 2.42 -8.79 6.27
C PHE A 78 3.26 -7.62 6.75
N THR A 79 4.42 -7.41 6.12
CA THR A 79 5.21 -6.20 6.30
C THR A 79 4.54 -5.02 5.60
N HIS A 80 4.55 -3.85 6.25
CA HIS A 80 3.99 -2.63 5.69
C HIS A 80 5.00 -1.49 5.76
N LYS A 81 5.02 -0.67 4.71
CA LYS A 81 5.96 0.45 4.57
C LYS A 81 5.47 1.72 5.26
N THR A 82 4.15 1.91 5.30
CA THR A 82 3.53 3.15 5.79
C THR A 82 3.06 2.95 7.23
N VAL A 83 3.89 3.42 8.16
CA VAL A 83 3.58 3.48 9.59
C VAL A 83 3.40 4.93 9.97
N VAL A 84 2.19 5.32 10.36
CA VAL A 84 1.89 6.65 10.90
C VAL A 84 1.35 6.49 12.32
N LYS A 85 1.93 7.19 13.30
CA LYS A 85 1.40 7.17 14.67
C LYS A 85 0.01 7.83 14.71
N PRO A 86 -0.97 7.26 15.43
CA PRO A 86 -2.25 7.93 15.65
C PRO A 86 -2.06 9.32 16.27
N GLY A 87 -2.66 10.34 15.65
CA GLY A 87 -2.50 11.74 16.07
C GLY A 87 -1.49 12.54 15.25
N ASP A 88 -0.49 11.90 14.64
CA ASP A 88 0.54 12.57 13.83
C ASP A 88 0.16 12.74 12.34
N GLN A 89 -1.08 12.38 11.99
CA GLN A 89 -1.59 12.40 10.60
C GLN A 89 -1.39 13.77 9.94
N ARG A 90 -1.68 14.85 10.66
CA ARG A 90 -1.51 16.21 10.13
C ARG A 90 -0.05 16.57 9.89
N ALA A 91 0.87 16.11 10.73
CA ALA A 91 2.29 16.34 10.55
C ALA A 91 2.80 15.57 9.33
N PHE A 92 2.40 14.31 9.21
CA PHE A 92 2.70 13.45 8.06
C PHE A 92 2.15 14.03 6.74
N GLU A 93 0.91 14.52 6.74
CA GLU A 93 0.28 15.16 5.57
C GLU A 93 1.01 16.43 5.14
N LEU A 94 1.42 17.27 6.09
CA LEU A 94 2.20 18.48 5.82
C LEU A 94 3.58 18.16 5.26
N GLU A 95 4.24 17.13 5.80
CA GLU A 95 5.53 16.67 5.31
C GLU A 95 5.42 16.07 3.90
N ALA A 96 4.42 15.22 3.66
CA ALA A 96 4.15 14.66 2.33
C ALA A 96 3.84 15.76 1.30
N SER A 97 3.01 16.74 1.65
CA SER A 97 2.67 17.88 0.78
C SER A 97 3.91 18.73 0.46
N ARG A 98 4.79 18.93 1.45
CA ARG A 98 6.06 19.63 1.27
C ARG A 98 6.99 18.86 0.34
N PHE A 99 7.12 17.55 0.57
CA PHE A 99 7.93 16.67 -0.27
C PHE A 99 7.46 16.68 -1.72
N GLU A 100 6.16 16.54 -1.97
CA GLU A 100 5.57 16.60 -3.30
C GLU A 100 5.86 17.95 -3.99
N SER A 101 5.70 19.06 -3.25
CA SER A 101 6.00 20.39 -3.75
C SER A 101 7.47 20.55 -4.15
N ASP A 102 8.40 20.05 -3.33
CA ASP A 102 9.83 20.10 -3.59
C ASP A 102 10.22 19.19 -4.76
N PHE A 103 9.61 18.01 -4.88
CA PHE A 103 9.79 17.09 -6.00
C PHE A 103 9.32 17.71 -7.33
N LEU A 104 8.10 18.28 -7.36
CA LEU A 104 7.58 18.98 -8.54
C LEU A 104 8.46 20.18 -8.93
N ARG A 105 9.00 20.89 -7.94
CA ARG A 105 9.95 21.99 -8.17
C ARG A 105 11.27 21.51 -8.76
N SER A 106 11.76 20.35 -8.31
CA SER A 106 12.95 19.71 -8.87
C SER A 106 12.72 19.30 -10.32
N LEU A 107 11.61 18.61 -10.61
CA LEU A 107 11.25 18.22 -11.97
C LEU A 107 11.11 19.42 -12.92
N ARG A 108 10.51 20.53 -12.44
CA ARG A 108 10.44 21.79 -13.22
C ARG A 108 11.83 22.36 -13.49
N ARG A 109 12.74 22.31 -12.51
CA ARG A 109 14.14 22.72 -12.69
C ARG A 109 14.85 21.84 -13.71
N ASP A 110 14.71 20.53 -13.62
CA ASP A 110 15.36 19.58 -14.54
C ASP A 110 14.81 19.72 -15.96
N ARG A 111 13.49 19.91 -16.10
CA ARG A 111 12.86 20.20 -17.39
C ARG A 111 13.33 21.53 -17.96
N ALA A 112 13.38 22.59 -17.15
CA ALA A 112 13.91 23.88 -17.57
C ALA A 112 15.39 23.76 -17.98
N ALA A 113 16.21 23.02 -17.22
CA ALA A 113 17.60 22.77 -17.56
C ALA A 113 17.75 22.00 -18.88
N ARG A 114 16.90 20.98 -19.14
CA ARG A 114 16.88 20.25 -20.41
C ARG A 114 16.49 21.14 -21.60
N LEU A 115 15.48 21.99 -21.44
CA LEU A 115 15.07 22.93 -22.49
C LEU A 115 16.15 23.98 -22.82
N VAL A 116 16.91 24.41 -21.81
CA VAL A 116 18.07 25.31 -21.98
C VAL A 116 19.24 24.57 -22.65
N ALA A 117 19.47 23.29 -22.32
CA ALA A 117 20.58 22.50 -22.85
C ALA A 117 20.34 21.91 -24.25
N SER A 118 19.08 21.67 -24.64
CA SER A 118 18.69 21.21 -25.97
C SER A 118 17.40 21.91 -26.38
N PRO A 119 17.48 23.00 -27.17
CA PRO A 119 16.31 23.77 -27.61
C PRO A 119 15.54 23.10 -28.75
N ALA A 120 15.71 21.80 -28.99
CA ALA A 120 15.00 21.09 -30.05
C ALA A 120 13.48 21.20 -29.83
N PRO A 121 12.68 21.37 -30.90
CA PRO A 121 11.23 21.43 -30.78
C PRO A 121 10.78 20.11 -30.15
N LEU A 122 10.04 20.18 -29.05
CA LEU A 122 9.36 19.00 -28.52
C LEU A 122 8.39 18.56 -29.61
N ASP A 123 8.58 17.35 -30.15
CA ASP A 123 7.58 16.75 -31.02
C ASP A 123 6.22 16.77 -30.30
N PRO A 124 5.13 17.14 -30.98
CA PRO A 124 3.82 17.15 -30.36
C PRO A 124 3.51 15.74 -29.87
N ILE A 125 3.26 15.60 -28.57
CA ILE A 125 2.75 14.36 -27.99
C ILE A 125 1.44 14.08 -28.72
N ALA A 126 1.41 13.05 -29.56
CA ALA A 126 0.18 12.55 -30.15
C ALA A 126 -0.74 12.17 -28.99
N ARG A 127 -1.79 12.96 -28.78
CA ARG A 127 -2.90 12.58 -27.93
C ARG A 127 -3.68 11.55 -28.72
N ASP A 128 -3.31 10.29 -28.58
CA ASP A 128 -4.24 9.23 -28.92
C ASP A 128 -5.41 9.37 -27.94
N GLU A 129 -6.57 9.77 -28.46
CA GLU A 129 -7.83 9.79 -27.72
C GLU A 129 -8.22 8.34 -27.44
N ILE A 130 -7.72 7.80 -26.33
CA ILE A 130 -8.20 6.52 -25.81
C ILE A 130 -9.54 6.82 -25.14
N GLU A 131 -10.63 6.64 -25.87
CA GLU A 131 -11.97 6.52 -25.29
C GLU A 131 -12.02 5.20 -24.52
N ILE A 132 -11.90 5.28 -23.20
CA ILE A 132 -12.15 4.16 -22.30
C ILE A 132 -13.61 4.30 -21.86
N GLU A 133 -14.50 3.44 -22.39
CA GLU A 133 -15.83 3.26 -21.79
C GLU A 133 -15.64 2.60 -20.42
N LEU A 134 -15.89 3.38 -19.37
CA LEU A 134 -15.69 2.99 -17.97
C LEU A 134 -17.00 2.44 -17.41
N ASP A 135 -17.05 1.11 -17.21
CA ASP A 135 -17.96 0.50 -16.24
C ASP A 135 -17.15 0.23 -14.95
N ASP A 136 -17.50 0.95 -13.89
CA ASP A 136 -16.57 1.50 -12.88
C ASP A 136 -16.08 0.52 -11.80
N ASP A 137 -16.53 -0.75 -11.84
CA ASP A 137 -16.38 -1.69 -10.72
C ASP A 137 -15.64 -3.00 -11.05
N ASP A 138 -15.55 -3.45 -12.32
CA ASP A 138 -14.93 -4.75 -12.69
C ASP A 138 -13.66 -4.63 -13.57
N LEU A 139 -13.39 -3.49 -14.21
CA LEU A 139 -12.22 -3.27 -15.10
C LEU A 139 -10.88 -3.13 -14.34
N ASP A 140 -10.92 -2.84 -13.05
CA ASP A 140 -9.73 -2.57 -12.23
C ASP A 140 -8.95 -3.85 -11.89
N ASP A 141 -9.59 -5.03 -11.98
CA ASP A 141 -8.94 -6.31 -11.70
C ASP A 141 -8.01 -6.75 -12.84
N GLU A 142 -8.50 -6.69 -14.07
CA GLU A 142 -7.76 -7.10 -15.26
C GLU A 142 -6.57 -6.15 -15.57
N LEU A 143 -6.74 -4.85 -15.31
CA LEU A 143 -5.71 -3.84 -15.61
C LEU A 143 -4.55 -3.86 -14.60
N VAL A 144 -4.84 -4.18 -13.33
CA VAL A 144 -3.80 -4.38 -12.31
C VAL A 144 -3.05 -5.70 -12.54
N ASP A 145 -3.75 -6.75 -12.97
CA ASP A 145 -3.12 -8.01 -13.34
C ASP A 145 -2.21 -7.86 -14.57
N LEU A 146 -2.63 -7.03 -15.55
CA LEU A 146 -1.78 -6.66 -16.69
C LEU A 146 -0.53 -5.87 -16.26
N TRP A 147 -0.67 -4.92 -15.33
CA TRP A 147 0.45 -4.12 -14.83
C TRP A 147 1.46 -4.99 -14.04
N ASN A 148 0.97 -5.85 -13.15
CA ASN A 148 1.80 -6.78 -12.38
C ASN A 148 2.51 -7.80 -13.30
N SER A 149 1.81 -8.32 -14.31
CA SER A 149 2.39 -9.25 -15.30
C SER A 149 3.51 -8.61 -16.12
N ARG A 150 3.41 -7.32 -16.40
CA ARG A 150 4.40 -6.57 -17.18
C ARG A 150 5.61 -6.14 -16.35
N ALA A 151 5.44 -5.96 -15.04
CA ALA A 151 6.53 -5.66 -14.10
C ALA A 151 7.43 -6.87 -13.80
N GLY A 152 6.87 -8.10 -13.82
CA GLY A 152 7.59 -9.35 -13.59
C GLY A 152 8.39 -9.91 -14.79
N ALA A 153 8.35 -9.25 -15.96
CA ALA A 153 9.00 -9.71 -17.19
C ALA A 153 10.45 -9.21 -17.37
N ARG A 154 11.20 -9.02 -16.28
CA ARG A 154 12.62 -8.62 -16.30
C ARG A 154 13.51 -9.63 -15.60
#